data_AF-A0A2A4XZY8-F1
#
_entry.id   AF-A0A2A4XZY8-F1
#
_cell.length_a   1.000
_cell.length_b   1.000
_cell.length_c   1.000
_cell.angle_alpha   90.00
_cell.angle_beta   90.00
_cell.angle_gamma   90.00
#
_symmetry.space_group_name_H-M   'P 1'
#
loop_
_entity.id
_entity.type
_entity.pdbx_description
1 polymer ?
#
loop_
_entity_poly.entity_id
_entity_poly.type
_entity_poly.pdbx_seq_one_letter_code
_entity_poly.pdbx_strand_id
1 'polypeptide(L)'
;MHMLSAVHYIFNRAKHLAENYYKDDKTEIPTVINFSYGWSGGRHDGQDYLEAAIGELIDARRQIAPTAIVMPSGNVFDENLHGIINCQDFKNNQYEFGWQLQPDDRTSSYLEIWFPDDTDDEDFTICLSHPFKFAADDVIEIVLKHNIQRTPDIKRRFDVISINGKIIGQISVDKHRDTRWRCLIALAPTSISGNSSAGANAAPAGKWKINIVKKANGVKSTKAIHCYVQRDDDPAIFKTDGRQSRLVDFKSPPVNPNPIATSKIKKGFVQNFGTLSGVSNHNSTTLVAGFDAVTNKPADYSSAGNISNIIEDKKVNISAILERSPSQQCVLAAGVKSRSLSILNGTSSAAPLVTRELAKKFYKLAPTLVQAQMATNYVGLFEEKIASAISESDGIFNKGNDENITRLGNFLLSRSYIYQP
;
A
#
# COMPACT_ATOMS: atom_id res chain seq x y z
N MET A 1 12.05 0.22 12.01
CA MET A 1 13.44 -0.17 12.34
C MET A 1 13.75 -1.62 11.94
N HIS A 2 12.92 -2.61 12.29
CA HIS A 2 13.23 -4.04 11.99
C HIS A 2 13.21 -4.46 10.51
N MET A 3 12.44 -3.78 9.65
CA MET A 3 12.34 -4.15 8.23
C MET A 3 13.65 -3.96 7.46
N LEU A 4 14.32 -2.81 7.63
CA LEU A 4 15.63 -2.57 7.01
C LEU A 4 16.69 -3.55 7.55
N SER A 5 16.66 -3.84 8.85
CA SER A 5 17.52 -4.87 9.45
C SER A 5 17.30 -6.26 8.82
N ALA A 6 16.06 -6.61 8.46
CA ALA A 6 15.76 -7.87 7.79
C ALA A 6 16.35 -7.92 6.36
N VAL A 7 16.28 -6.82 5.60
CA VAL A 7 16.91 -6.73 4.27
C VAL A 7 18.43 -6.89 4.38
N HIS A 8 19.07 -6.16 5.30
CA HIS A 8 20.49 -6.32 5.58
C HIS A 8 20.86 -7.74 6.00
N TYR A 9 20.04 -8.37 6.85
CA TYR A 9 20.26 -9.74 7.28
C TYR A 9 20.22 -10.71 6.09
N ILE A 10 19.22 -10.60 5.21
CA ILE A 10 19.13 -11.44 4.00
C ILE A 10 20.38 -11.26 3.13
N PHE A 11 20.80 -10.02 2.89
CA PHE A 11 22.00 -9.74 2.09
C PHE A 11 23.27 -10.30 2.72
N ASN A 12 23.42 -10.16 4.03
CA ASN A 12 24.53 -10.75 4.78
C ASN A 12 24.53 -12.29 4.68
N ARG A 13 23.36 -12.93 4.80
CA ARG A 13 23.24 -14.39 4.64
C ARG A 13 23.58 -14.84 3.21
N ALA A 14 23.10 -14.12 2.20
CA ALA A 14 23.43 -14.43 0.80
C ALA A 14 24.94 -14.35 0.55
N LYS A 15 25.60 -13.31 1.07
CA LYS A 15 27.06 -13.16 0.99
C LYS A 15 27.79 -14.31 1.68
N HIS A 16 27.43 -14.65 2.92
CA HIS A 16 28.08 -15.76 3.63
C HIS A 16 27.85 -17.11 2.93
N LEU A 17 26.69 -17.32 2.31
CA LEU A 17 26.45 -18.52 1.50
C LEU A 17 27.34 -18.51 0.25
N ALA A 18 27.48 -17.38 -0.42
CA ALA A 18 28.36 -17.24 -1.58
C ALA A 18 29.82 -17.58 -1.21
N GLU A 19 30.35 -16.99 -0.13
CA GLU A 19 31.73 -17.21 0.35
C GLU A 19 32.00 -18.67 0.73
N ASN A 20 31.00 -19.40 1.23
CA ASN A 20 31.18 -20.80 1.65
C ASN A 20 30.99 -21.81 0.51
N TYR A 21 30.14 -21.50 -0.48
CA TYR A 21 29.73 -22.47 -1.52
C TYR A 21 30.29 -22.15 -2.91
N TYR A 22 30.67 -20.90 -3.19
CA TYR A 22 31.32 -20.51 -4.44
C TYR A 22 32.81 -20.36 -4.23
N LYS A 23 33.61 -20.95 -5.13
CA LYS A 23 35.08 -20.96 -5.07
C LYS A 23 35.73 -19.75 -5.74
N ASP A 24 34.92 -18.83 -6.27
CA ASP A 24 35.36 -17.62 -6.96
C ASP A 24 34.89 -16.40 -6.16
N ASP A 25 35.85 -15.57 -5.74
CA ASP A 25 35.65 -14.36 -4.91
C ASP A 25 34.69 -13.33 -5.55
N LYS A 26 34.37 -13.48 -6.84
CA LYS A 26 33.51 -12.53 -7.58
C LYS A 26 32.05 -12.96 -7.71
N THR A 27 31.69 -14.17 -7.30
CA THR A 27 30.32 -14.67 -7.48
C THR A 27 29.49 -14.45 -6.22
N GLU A 28 28.46 -13.60 -6.32
CA GLU A 28 27.48 -13.35 -5.26
C GLU A 28 26.13 -14.00 -5.61
N ILE A 29 25.32 -14.36 -4.61
CA ILE A 29 24.05 -15.09 -4.83
C ILE A 29 22.94 -14.15 -5.32
N PRO A 30 22.34 -14.41 -6.51
CA PRO A 30 21.12 -13.74 -6.93
C PRO A 30 20.02 -13.89 -5.88
N THR A 31 19.37 -12.79 -5.50
CA THR A 31 18.47 -12.75 -4.36
C THR A 31 17.09 -12.23 -4.75
N VAL A 32 16.03 -12.96 -4.38
CA VAL A 32 14.65 -12.48 -4.52
C VAL A 32 14.01 -12.42 -3.15
N ILE A 33 13.63 -11.23 -2.71
CA ILE A 33 13.01 -10.98 -1.40
C ILE A 33 11.50 -10.91 -1.59
N ASN A 34 10.77 -11.85 -0.99
CA ASN A 34 9.32 -11.74 -0.82
C ASN A 34 9.02 -10.92 0.44
N PHE A 35 8.34 -9.79 0.29
CA PHE A 35 7.85 -8.99 1.40
C PHE A 35 6.31 -9.00 1.35
N SER A 36 5.69 -9.95 2.04
CA SER A 36 4.22 -10.14 2.07
C SER A 36 3.55 -9.40 3.23
N TYR A 37 3.90 -8.12 3.42
CA TYR A 37 3.31 -7.25 4.43
C TYR A 37 3.11 -5.84 3.85
N GLY A 38 2.25 -5.04 4.46
CA GLY A 38 1.96 -3.69 3.97
C GLY A 38 0.95 -2.98 4.84
N TRP A 39 0.83 -1.68 4.63
CA TRP A 39 -0.17 -0.82 5.25
C TRP A 39 -0.66 0.18 4.21
N SER A 40 -1.84 0.77 4.41
CA SER A 40 -2.43 1.71 3.44
C SER A 40 -2.00 3.17 3.65
N GLY A 41 -1.46 3.52 4.81
CA GLY A 41 -0.86 4.84 5.06
C GLY A 41 0.47 5.04 4.33
N GLY A 42 0.91 6.28 4.18
CA GLY A 42 2.14 6.63 3.47
C GLY A 42 1.88 7.51 2.25
N ARG A 43 2.97 7.90 1.57
CA ARG A 43 2.94 8.89 0.48
C ARG A 43 2.36 8.39 -0.83
N HIS A 44 2.49 7.09 -1.07
CA HIS A 44 2.17 6.41 -2.35
C HIS A 44 2.89 6.95 -3.59
N ASP A 45 4.00 7.65 -3.40
CA ASP A 45 4.85 8.19 -4.48
C ASP A 45 6.25 7.53 -4.52
N GLY A 46 6.47 6.49 -3.70
CA GLY A 46 7.74 5.80 -3.58
C GLY A 46 8.81 6.59 -2.84
N GLN A 47 8.51 7.80 -2.34
CA GLN A 47 9.44 8.66 -1.63
C GLN A 47 9.26 8.62 -0.11
N ASP A 48 8.50 7.65 0.44
CA ASP A 48 8.49 7.43 1.89
C ASP A 48 9.90 7.04 2.37
N TYR A 49 10.24 7.32 3.63
CA TYR A 49 11.57 7.02 4.17
C TYR A 49 11.92 5.53 4.04
N LEU A 50 10.96 4.65 4.33
CA LEU A 50 11.21 3.21 4.24
C LEU A 50 11.31 2.75 2.78
N GLU A 51 10.44 3.26 1.91
CA GLU A 51 10.42 2.94 0.48
C GLU A 51 11.75 3.32 -0.19
N ALA A 52 12.20 4.55 0.03
CA ALA A 52 13.46 5.06 -0.50
C ALA A 52 14.66 4.26 0.03
N ALA A 53 14.71 4.01 1.35
CA ALA A 53 15.80 3.24 1.94
C ALA A 53 15.86 1.79 1.42
N ILE A 54 14.71 1.12 1.26
CA ILE A 54 14.65 -0.20 0.62
C ILE A 54 15.13 -0.11 -0.82
N GLY A 55 14.65 0.88 -1.57
CA GLY A 55 15.07 1.14 -2.95
C GLY A 55 16.57 1.26 -3.11
N GLU A 56 17.19 2.14 -2.32
CA GLU A 56 18.65 2.34 -2.26
C GLU A 56 19.41 1.04 -1.95
N LEU A 57 18.93 0.25 -1.00
CA LEU A 57 19.54 -1.05 -0.67
C LEU A 57 19.44 -2.06 -1.82
N ILE A 58 18.29 -2.15 -2.48
CA ILE A 58 18.11 -3.02 -3.65
C ILE A 58 19.03 -2.58 -4.78
N ASP A 59 19.06 -1.29 -5.10
CA ASP A 59 19.84 -0.75 -6.22
C ASP A 59 21.35 -0.84 -5.99
N ALA A 60 21.80 -0.67 -4.73
CA ALA A 60 23.18 -0.93 -4.35
C ALA A 60 23.56 -2.41 -4.54
N ARG A 61 22.72 -3.36 -4.10
CA ARG A 61 23.02 -4.79 -4.26
C ARG A 61 22.98 -5.24 -5.71
N ARG A 62 22.12 -4.64 -6.55
CA ARG A 62 22.04 -4.90 -8.00
C ARG A 62 23.35 -4.65 -8.75
N GLN A 63 24.25 -3.83 -8.20
CA GLN A 63 25.60 -3.65 -8.75
C GLN A 63 26.51 -4.88 -8.54
N ILE A 64 26.13 -5.78 -7.63
CA ILE A 64 26.91 -6.95 -7.22
C ILE A 64 26.26 -8.23 -7.76
N ALA A 65 24.93 -8.38 -7.58
CA ALA A 65 24.19 -9.54 -8.05
C ALA A 65 22.73 -9.19 -8.36
N PRO A 66 22.07 -9.92 -9.29
CA PRO A 66 20.65 -9.75 -9.57
C PRO A 66 19.82 -9.81 -8.27
N THR A 67 19.10 -8.73 -7.99
CA THR A 67 18.38 -8.57 -6.73
C THR A 67 17.00 -7.96 -6.98
N ALA A 68 15.96 -8.69 -6.60
CA ALA A 68 14.58 -8.26 -6.72
C ALA A 68 13.89 -8.22 -5.35
N ILE A 69 13.02 -7.24 -5.15
CA ILE A 69 12.05 -7.24 -4.06
C ILE A 69 10.64 -7.32 -4.64
N VAL A 70 9.85 -8.24 -4.11
CA VAL A 70 8.49 -8.53 -4.56
C VAL A 70 7.54 -8.21 -3.42
N MET A 71 6.56 -7.34 -3.68
CA MET A 71 5.58 -6.89 -2.70
C MET A 71 4.16 -7.08 -3.21
N PRO A 72 3.20 -7.35 -2.32
CA PRO A 72 1.79 -7.40 -2.66
C PRO A 72 1.24 -6.01 -2.95
N SER A 73 0.28 -5.91 -3.86
CA SER A 73 -0.35 -4.63 -4.20
C SER A 73 -1.20 -4.05 -3.07
N GLY A 74 -1.72 -4.88 -2.15
CA GLY A 74 -2.64 -4.47 -1.09
C GLY A 74 -4.03 -5.07 -1.26
N ASN A 75 -4.86 -4.97 -0.22
CA ASN A 75 -6.18 -5.62 -0.15
C ASN A 75 -7.33 -4.63 0.12
N VAL A 76 -7.17 -3.37 -0.26
CA VAL A 76 -8.09 -2.29 0.17
C VAL A 76 -8.82 -1.62 -1.00
N PHE A 77 -8.89 -2.27 -2.16
CA PHE A 77 -9.47 -1.70 -3.38
C PHE A 77 -10.89 -1.18 -3.16
N ASP A 78 -11.76 -1.93 -2.50
CA ASP A 78 -13.18 -1.56 -2.32
C ASP A 78 -13.53 -1.03 -0.92
N GLU A 79 -12.53 -0.79 -0.05
CA GLU A 79 -12.74 -0.49 1.38
C GLU A 79 -13.03 0.99 1.70
N ASN A 80 -13.15 1.85 0.69
CA ASN A 80 -13.36 3.31 0.85
C ASN A 80 -12.24 4.00 1.67
N LEU A 81 -10.99 3.55 1.50
CA LEU A 81 -9.85 4.08 2.25
C LEU A 81 -9.05 5.15 1.49
N HIS A 82 -9.37 5.41 0.22
CA HIS A 82 -8.70 6.41 -0.58
C HIS A 82 -9.70 7.44 -1.14
N GLY A 83 -9.33 8.71 -1.05
CA GLY A 83 -10.07 9.81 -1.65
C GLY A 83 -9.16 10.74 -2.44
N ILE A 84 -9.67 11.29 -3.52
CA ILE A 84 -8.95 12.23 -4.39
C ILE A 84 -9.74 13.53 -4.47
N ILE A 85 -9.05 14.65 -4.27
CA ILE A 85 -9.60 16.00 -4.39
C ILE A 85 -8.81 16.74 -5.46
N ASN A 86 -9.43 17.00 -6.60
CA ASN A 86 -8.84 17.81 -7.65
C ASN A 86 -9.08 19.29 -7.35
N CYS A 87 -8.21 20.15 -7.87
CA CYS A 87 -8.33 21.60 -7.65
C CYS A 87 -9.66 22.19 -8.16
N GLN A 88 -10.26 21.59 -9.20
CA GLN A 88 -11.58 21.97 -9.74
C GLN A 88 -12.76 21.61 -8.81
N ASP A 89 -12.53 20.72 -7.85
CA ASP A 89 -13.58 20.22 -6.96
C ASP A 89 -13.89 21.19 -5.81
N PHE A 90 -12.97 22.11 -5.52
CA PHE A 90 -13.15 23.19 -4.54
C PHE A 90 -14.26 24.15 -4.98
N LYS A 91 -15.15 24.47 -4.05
CA LYS A 91 -16.21 25.49 -4.22
C LYS A 91 -16.01 26.56 -3.16
N ASN A 92 -15.96 27.83 -3.58
CA ASN A 92 -15.64 28.96 -2.70
C ASN A 92 -14.35 28.73 -1.88
N ASN A 93 -13.33 28.16 -2.52
CA ASN A 93 -12.06 27.75 -1.92
C ASN A 93 -12.18 26.71 -0.79
N GLN A 94 -13.26 25.93 -0.75
CA GLN A 94 -13.47 24.89 0.26
C GLN A 94 -13.83 23.55 -0.37
N TYR A 95 -13.45 22.47 0.32
CA TYR A 95 -13.86 21.12 0.01
C TYR A 95 -14.15 20.35 1.30
N GLU A 96 -15.35 19.79 1.38
CA GLU A 96 -15.81 19.02 2.55
C GLU A 96 -15.99 17.54 2.20
N PHE A 97 -15.56 16.67 3.11
CA PHE A 97 -15.82 15.23 3.07
C PHE A 97 -16.00 14.65 4.48
N GLY A 98 -16.47 13.41 4.55
CA GLY A 98 -16.67 12.70 5.80
C GLY A 98 -15.62 11.63 6.09
N TRP A 99 -15.38 11.40 7.36
CA TRP A 99 -14.63 10.25 7.87
C TRP A 99 -15.48 9.53 8.91
N GLN A 100 -15.86 8.29 8.60
CA GLN A 100 -16.74 7.48 9.43
C GLN A 100 -15.91 6.57 10.33
N LEU A 101 -15.94 6.85 11.63
CA LEU A 101 -15.44 5.93 12.66
C LEU A 101 -16.54 4.94 13.02
N GLN A 102 -16.20 3.66 13.13
CA GLN A 102 -17.15 2.62 13.50
C GLN A 102 -17.37 2.61 15.02
N PRO A 103 -18.59 2.33 15.51
CA PRO A 103 -18.80 2.04 16.92
C PRO A 103 -18.11 0.72 17.29
N ASP A 104 -17.67 0.60 18.54
CA ASP A 104 -16.96 -0.58 19.07
C ASP A 104 -15.62 -0.89 18.40
N ASP A 105 -14.97 0.10 17.80
CA ASP A 105 -13.60 -0.03 17.29
C ASP A 105 -12.60 0.11 18.46
N ARG A 106 -11.81 -0.93 18.69
CA ARG A 106 -10.78 -0.97 19.74
C ARG A 106 -9.41 -0.52 19.27
N THR A 107 -9.28 -0.14 18.00
CA THR A 107 -8.05 0.34 17.40
C THR A 107 -8.09 1.85 17.18
N SER A 108 -6.93 2.49 17.16
CA SER A 108 -6.85 3.91 16.82
C SER A 108 -7.05 4.08 15.32
N SER A 109 -7.82 5.09 14.92
CA SER A 109 -8.04 5.39 13.51
C SER A 109 -7.13 6.53 13.04
N TYR A 110 -6.57 6.39 11.83
CA TYR A 110 -5.65 7.38 11.25
C TYR A 110 -6.12 7.80 9.85
N LEU A 111 -6.11 9.11 9.60
CA LEU A 111 -6.37 9.72 8.30
C LEU A 111 -5.18 10.59 7.91
N GLU A 112 -4.58 10.30 6.76
CA GLU A 112 -3.53 11.11 6.14
C GLU A 112 -4.11 11.90 4.97
N ILE A 113 -3.71 13.16 4.86
CA ILE A 113 -4.03 14.06 3.74
C ILE A 113 -2.70 14.53 3.16
N TRP A 114 -2.41 14.13 1.93
CA TRP A 114 -1.20 14.45 1.21
C TRP A 114 -1.48 15.50 0.15
N PHE A 115 -0.80 16.63 0.27
CA PHE A 115 -0.94 17.74 -0.64
C PHE A 115 0.02 17.60 -1.84
N PRO A 116 -0.23 18.29 -2.95
CA PRO A 116 0.74 18.41 -4.03
C PRO A 116 2.14 18.83 -3.55
N ASP A 117 3.17 18.36 -4.25
CA ASP A 117 4.59 18.68 -3.94
C ASP A 117 4.94 20.16 -4.19
N ASP A 118 4.17 20.84 -5.02
CA ASP A 118 4.23 22.29 -5.28
C ASP A 118 3.41 23.13 -4.30
N THR A 119 2.93 22.56 -3.19
CA THR A 119 2.19 23.27 -2.15
C THR A 119 3.13 24.11 -1.27
N ASP A 120 2.82 25.40 -1.14
CA ASP A 120 3.55 26.33 -0.29
C ASP A 120 3.02 26.37 1.15
N ASP A 121 3.82 26.96 2.04
CA ASP A 121 3.41 27.21 3.42
C ASP A 121 2.14 28.09 3.44
N GLU A 122 1.19 27.72 4.30
CA GLU A 122 -0.10 28.39 4.53
C GLU A 122 -1.11 28.33 3.36
N ASP A 123 -0.84 27.55 2.31
CA ASP A 123 -1.77 27.40 1.18
C ASP A 123 -3.10 26.76 1.57
N PHE A 124 -3.07 25.85 2.56
CA PHE A 124 -4.24 25.13 3.03
C PHE A 124 -4.39 25.16 4.55
N THR A 125 -5.65 25.22 4.98
CA THR A 125 -6.07 25.02 6.37
C THR A 125 -7.01 23.83 6.43
N ILE A 126 -6.82 22.95 7.41
CA ILE A 126 -7.64 21.77 7.64
C ILE A 126 -8.47 22.03 8.89
N CYS A 127 -9.79 21.96 8.75
CA CYS A 127 -10.76 22.10 9.83
C CYS A 127 -11.42 20.74 10.08
N LEU A 128 -11.39 20.26 11.32
CA LEU A 128 -12.01 19.02 11.77
C LEU A 128 -13.20 19.33 12.68
N SER A 129 -14.38 18.79 12.36
CA SER A 129 -15.58 18.88 13.20
C SER A 129 -16.01 17.50 13.69
N HIS A 130 -16.35 17.41 14.97
CA HIS A 130 -16.81 16.18 15.61
C HIS A 130 -18.19 15.72 15.05
N PRO A 131 -18.59 14.44 15.23
CA PRO A 131 -19.86 13.92 14.69
C PRO A 131 -21.12 14.44 15.40
N PHE A 132 -20.98 15.00 16.60
CA PHE A 132 -22.10 15.61 17.33
C PHE A 132 -22.25 17.08 16.95
N LYS A 133 -23.20 17.82 17.51
CA LYS A 133 -23.23 19.29 17.45
C LYS A 133 -23.16 19.78 18.88
N PHE A 134 -21.95 19.95 19.40
CA PHE A 134 -21.74 20.78 20.58
C PHE A 134 -21.66 22.25 20.08
N ALA A 135 -21.34 23.22 20.93
CA ALA A 135 -21.46 24.65 20.60
C ALA A 135 -20.56 25.11 19.42
N ALA A 136 -20.55 26.42 19.12
CA ALA A 136 -19.87 26.96 17.94
C ALA A 136 -18.32 26.85 17.95
N ASP A 137 -17.72 26.47 19.09
CA ASP A 137 -16.26 26.42 19.30
C ASP A 137 -15.62 25.03 19.08
N ASP A 138 -16.32 24.11 18.40
CA ASP A 138 -15.94 22.69 18.28
C ASP A 138 -15.19 22.32 16.99
N VAL A 139 -14.63 23.32 16.30
CA VAL A 139 -13.82 23.11 15.09
C VAL A 139 -12.35 23.19 15.46
N ILE A 140 -11.62 22.12 15.19
CA ILE A 140 -10.16 22.10 15.37
C ILE A 140 -9.53 22.48 14.04
N GLU A 141 -8.69 23.51 14.04
CA GLU A 141 -8.06 24.04 12.84
C GLU A 141 -6.54 23.89 12.90
N ILE A 142 -5.95 23.43 11.79
CA ILE A 142 -4.50 23.42 11.61
C ILE A 142 -4.15 23.96 10.22
N VAL A 143 -3.19 24.88 10.18
CA VAL A 143 -2.66 25.46 8.94
C VAL A 143 -1.39 24.71 8.54
N LEU A 144 -1.19 24.46 7.25
CA LEU A 144 0.05 23.88 6.71
C LEU A 144 1.23 24.83 6.91
N LYS A 145 1.89 24.74 8.07
CA LYS A 145 3.03 25.60 8.40
C LYS A 145 3.99 24.86 9.31
N HIS A 146 5.28 25.12 9.12
CA HIS A 146 6.33 24.64 10.01
C HIS A 146 6.10 25.11 11.44
N ASN A 147 6.50 24.29 12.40
CA ASN A 147 6.57 24.73 13.78
C ASN A 147 7.80 25.61 13.99
N ILE A 148 7.59 26.91 14.22
CA ILE A 148 8.68 27.89 14.45
C ILE A 148 9.08 27.92 15.94
N GLN A 149 8.28 27.37 16.84
CA GLN A 149 8.41 27.56 18.30
C GLN A 149 8.92 26.35 19.09
N ARG A 150 9.08 25.18 18.46
CA ARG A 150 9.72 24.01 19.08
C ARG A 150 11.10 23.80 18.46
N THR A 151 12.02 23.24 19.25
CA THR A 151 13.44 22.97 18.94
C THR A 151 13.71 22.74 17.44
N PRO A 152 14.86 23.21 16.89
CA PRO A 152 15.18 23.20 15.44
C PRO A 152 14.91 21.89 14.69
N ASP A 153 14.90 20.78 15.40
CA ASP A 153 14.81 19.42 14.87
C ASP A 153 13.36 18.93 14.66
N ILE A 154 12.35 19.64 15.19
CA ILE A 154 10.94 19.25 15.07
C ILE A 154 10.18 20.26 14.21
N LYS A 155 10.34 20.11 12.89
CA LYS A 155 9.57 20.84 11.86
C LYS A 155 8.06 20.57 11.91
N ARG A 156 7.63 19.46 12.54
CA ARG A 156 6.23 19.06 12.67
C ARG A 156 5.48 19.98 13.63
N ARG A 157 4.36 20.55 13.18
CA ARG A 157 3.36 21.19 14.01
C ARG A 157 2.29 20.18 14.40
N PHE A 158 1.78 20.25 15.62
CA PHE A 158 0.66 19.43 16.02
C PHE A 158 -0.20 20.14 17.07
N ASP A 159 -1.48 19.82 17.05
CA ASP A 159 -2.50 20.29 17.97
C ASP A 159 -3.26 19.09 18.54
N VAL A 160 -3.76 19.23 19.77
CA VAL A 160 -4.47 18.18 20.48
C VAL A 160 -5.95 18.25 20.13
N ILE A 161 -6.56 17.09 19.90
CA ILE A 161 -8.00 16.97 19.68
C ILE A 161 -8.64 16.63 21.03
N SER A 162 -9.50 17.51 21.52
CA SER A 162 -10.21 17.30 22.78
C SER A 162 -11.70 17.58 22.68
N ILE A 163 -12.51 16.83 23.41
CA ILE A 163 -13.96 17.07 23.56
C ILE A 163 -14.24 17.18 25.06
N ASN A 164 -14.89 18.27 25.49
CA ASN A 164 -15.18 18.53 26.90
C ASN A 164 -13.95 18.41 27.82
N GLY A 165 -12.81 18.94 27.38
CA GLY A 165 -11.54 18.89 28.13
C GLY A 165 -10.82 17.53 28.14
N LYS A 166 -11.38 16.50 27.48
CA LYS A 166 -10.77 15.17 27.37
C LYS A 166 -10.04 15.03 26.05
N ILE A 167 -8.75 14.67 26.10
CA ILE A 167 -7.94 14.40 24.93
C ILE A 167 -8.37 13.07 24.31
N ILE A 168 -8.75 13.12 23.02
CA ILE A 168 -9.23 11.97 22.25
C ILE A 168 -8.44 11.74 20.96
N GLY A 169 -7.40 12.55 20.71
CA GLY A 169 -6.59 12.42 19.51
C GLY A 169 -5.62 13.57 19.31
N GLN A 170 -5.03 13.59 18.11
CA GLN A 170 -4.05 14.58 17.68
C GLN A 170 -4.22 14.85 16.19
N ILE A 171 -4.02 16.11 15.79
CA ILE A 171 -3.83 16.50 14.40
C ILE A 171 -2.42 17.07 14.25
N SER A 172 -1.73 16.72 13.16
CA SER A 172 -0.37 17.18 12.91
C SER A 172 -0.11 17.47 11.45
N VAL A 173 0.79 18.42 11.19
CA VAL A 173 1.26 18.75 9.86
C VAL A 173 2.78 18.73 9.80
N ASP A 174 3.33 18.10 8.78
CA ASP A 174 4.76 18.12 8.48
C ASP A 174 5.03 18.15 6.98
N LYS A 175 6.14 18.78 6.59
CA LYS A 175 6.67 18.73 5.23
C LYS A 175 7.57 17.50 5.14
N HIS A 176 6.97 16.36 4.83
CA HIS A 176 7.63 15.07 4.84
C HIS A 176 8.81 15.04 3.85
N ARG A 177 10.00 14.67 4.34
CA ARG A 177 11.27 14.78 3.59
C ARG A 177 11.46 16.15 2.92
N ASP A 178 10.95 17.22 3.53
CA ASP A 178 11.01 18.60 3.02
C ASP A 178 10.42 18.80 1.60
N THR A 179 9.67 17.83 1.09
CA THR A 179 9.22 17.78 -0.32
C THR A 179 7.71 17.80 -0.49
N ARG A 180 6.95 17.33 0.51
CA ARG A 180 5.50 17.19 0.37
C ARG A 180 4.81 17.38 1.71
N TRP A 181 3.80 18.23 1.74
CA TRP A 181 3.01 18.45 2.94
C TRP A 181 2.09 17.25 3.23
N ARG A 182 2.07 16.86 4.49
CA ARG A 182 1.11 15.90 5.05
C ARG A 182 0.37 16.55 6.22
N CYS A 183 -0.94 16.35 6.27
CA CYS A 183 -1.73 16.42 7.50
C CYS A 183 -2.07 14.99 7.96
N LEU A 184 -1.81 14.67 9.23
CA LEU A 184 -2.16 13.39 9.86
C LEU A 184 -3.12 13.66 11.02
N ILE A 185 -4.30 13.06 10.96
CA ILE A 185 -5.29 13.05 12.03
C ILE A 185 -5.28 11.65 12.65
N ALA A 186 -5.03 11.57 13.95
CA ALA A 186 -5.04 10.33 14.73
C ALA A 186 -6.10 10.46 15.82
N LEU A 187 -7.08 9.56 15.83
CA LEU A 187 -8.12 9.49 16.84
C LEU A 187 -7.96 8.22 17.68
N ALA A 188 -8.22 8.36 18.98
CA ALA A 188 -8.28 7.24 19.90
C ALA A 188 -9.38 6.24 19.49
N PRO A 189 -9.32 4.98 19.96
CA PRO A 189 -10.38 4.00 19.73
C PRO A 189 -11.76 4.53 20.12
N THR A 190 -12.82 4.05 19.45
CA THR A 190 -14.20 4.38 19.84
C THR A 190 -14.71 3.50 20.98
N SER A 191 -14.00 2.41 21.28
CA SER A 191 -14.22 1.55 22.43
C SER A 191 -12.90 1.24 23.13
N ILE A 192 -12.88 1.49 24.43
CA ILE A 192 -11.71 1.33 25.28
C ILE A 192 -11.94 0.14 26.19
N SER A 193 -10.99 -0.79 26.19
CA SER A 193 -11.05 -1.95 27.08
C SER A 193 -10.90 -1.55 28.55
N GLY A 194 -11.48 -2.31 29.48
CA GLY A 194 -11.36 -2.03 30.92
C GLY A 194 -9.93 -2.05 31.49
N ASN A 195 -8.95 -2.55 30.74
CA ASN A 195 -7.53 -2.55 31.13
C ASN A 195 -6.74 -1.34 30.60
N SER A 196 -7.41 -0.38 29.97
CA SER A 196 -6.73 0.80 29.45
C SER A 196 -6.24 1.69 30.60
N SER A 197 -5.04 2.25 30.41
CA SER A 197 -4.38 3.12 31.39
C SER A 197 -5.30 4.27 31.83
N ALA A 198 -5.24 4.62 33.12
CA ALA A 198 -6.02 5.73 33.68
C ALA A 198 -5.88 7.00 32.83
N GLY A 199 -7.00 7.52 32.32
CA GLY A 199 -7.05 8.70 31.45
C GLY A 199 -7.27 8.43 29.96
N ALA A 200 -7.40 7.17 29.52
CA ALA A 200 -7.76 6.85 28.14
C ALA A 200 -9.20 7.33 27.83
N ASN A 201 -9.37 8.18 26.82
CA ASN A 201 -10.68 8.67 26.38
C ASN A 201 -11.00 8.18 24.97
N ALA A 202 -12.23 7.72 24.78
CA ALA A 202 -12.66 7.20 23.50
C ALA A 202 -13.00 8.36 22.56
N ALA A 203 -12.62 8.25 21.29
CA ALA A 203 -13.14 9.16 20.29
C ALA A 203 -14.61 8.81 20.02
N PRO A 204 -15.49 9.79 19.79
CA PRO A 204 -16.86 9.49 19.42
C PRO A 204 -16.92 8.78 18.07
N ALA A 205 -17.61 7.64 18.04
CA ALA A 205 -18.02 7.01 16.81
C ALA A 205 -18.99 7.92 16.04
N GLY A 206 -18.98 7.81 14.71
CA GLY A 206 -19.83 8.63 13.86
C GLY A 206 -19.07 9.24 12.70
N LYS A 207 -19.78 10.10 11.98
CA LYS A 207 -19.30 10.77 10.79
C LYS A 207 -18.66 12.10 11.17
N TRP A 208 -17.34 12.11 11.26
CA TRP A 208 -16.54 13.31 11.38
C TRP A 208 -16.55 14.08 10.07
N LYS A 209 -16.52 15.41 10.15
CA LYS A 209 -16.42 16.28 8.98
C LYS A 209 -15.03 16.86 8.87
N ILE A 210 -14.44 16.76 7.68
CA ILE A 210 -13.19 17.43 7.33
C ILE A 210 -13.52 18.49 6.29
N ASN A 211 -13.08 19.72 6.53
CA ASN A 211 -13.11 20.81 5.56
C ASN A 211 -11.67 21.24 5.24
N ILE A 212 -11.31 21.23 3.97
CA ILE A 212 -10.03 21.76 3.48
C ILE A 212 -10.31 23.13 2.87
N VAL A 213 -9.71 24.16 3.45
CA VAL A 213 -9.83 25.55 3.00
C VAL A 213 -8.55 25.94 2.28
N LYS A 214 -8.68 26.33 1.02
CA LYS A 214 -7.62 26.88 0.18
C LYS A 214 -7.50 28.39 0.39
N LYS A 215 -6.29 28.92 0.50
CA LYS A 215 -6.04 30.37 0.52
C LYS A 215 -6.50 31.02 -0.78
N ALA A 216 -7.15 32.18 -0.71
CA ALA A 216 -7.80 32.83 -1.86
C ALA A 216 -6.85 33.13 -3.05
N ASN A 217 -5.56 33.32 -2.78
CA ASN A 217 -4.51 33.53 -3.79
C ASN A 217 -3.47 32.38 -3.82
N GLY A 218 -3.80 31.22 -3.22
CA GLY A 218 -2.89 30.07 -3.13
C GLY A 218 -2.70 29.34 -4.47
N VAL A 219 -1.67 28.49 -4.52
CA VAL A 219 -1.14 27.82 -5.73
C VAL A 219 -2.25 27.20 -6.60
N LYS A 220 -2.19 27.43 -7.92
CA LYS A 220 -3.02 26.74 -8.93
C LYS A 220 -2.39 25.38 -9.29
N SER A 221 -2.15 24.53 -8.29
CA SER A 221 -1.62 23.19 -8.57
C SER A 221 -2.61 22.46 -9.46
N THR A 222 -2.12 21.76 -10.46
CA THR A 222 -2.94 20.86 -11.29
C THR A 222 -2.99 19.46 -10.70
N LYS A 223 -2.17 19.17 -9.68
CA LYS A 223 -2.10 17.88 -8.99
C LYS A 223 -3.20 17.79 -7.93
N ALA A 224 -3.61 16.56 -7.64
CA ALA A 224 -4.67 16.29 -6.68
C ALA A 224 -4.13 16.20 -5.24
N ILE A 225 -5.00 16.49 -4.27
CA ILE A 225 -4.81 16.12 -2.87
C ILE A 225 -5.30 14.68 -2.69
N HIS A 226 -4.53 13.87 -1.98
CA HIS A 226 -4.86 12.47 -1.69
C HIS A 226 -5.19 12.29 -0.21
N CYS A 227 -6.27 11.58 0.09
CA CYS A 227 -6.69 11.24 1.43
C CYS A 227 -6.62 9.73 1.62
N TYR A 228 -5.83 9.26 2.59
CA TYR A 228 -5.68 7.83 2.91
C TYR A 228 -6.09 7.55 4.35
N VAL A 229 -7.03 6.63 4.53
CA VAL A 229 -7.32 6.04 5.83
C VAL A 229 -6.36 4.86 6.02
N GLN A 230 -5.67 4.84 7.17
CA GLN A 230 -4.84 3.70 7.50
C GLN A 230 -5.70 2.49 7.83
N ARG A 231 -5.28 1.35 7.30
CA ARG A 231 -5.91 0.07 7.53
C ARG A 231 -5.69 -0.33 8.99
N ASP A 232 -6.78 -0.61 9.69
CA ASP A 232 -6.80 -0.96 11.10
C ASP A 232 -7.45 -2.34 11.37
N ASP A 233 -7.99 -2.99 10.34
CA ASP A 233 -8.44 -4.38 10.42
C ASP A 233 -7.23 -5.33 10.36
N ASP A 234 -6.88 -5.90 11.52
CA ASP A 234 -5.83 -6.90 11.59
C ASP A 234 -6.29 -8.25 11.00
N PRO A 235 -5.35 -9.07 10.51
CA PRO A 235 -5.63 -10.48 10.29
C PRO A 235 -6.34 -11.10 11.50
N ALA A 236 -7.45 -11.82 11.27
CA ALA A 236 -8.34 -12.34 12.32
C ALA A 236 -7.62 -13.11 13.45
N ILE A 237 -6.40 -13.58 13.21
CA ILE A 237 -5.54 -14.25 14.20
C ILE A 237 -5.12 -13.33 15.36
N PHE A 238 -5.00 -12.02 15.14
CA PHE A 238 -4.60 -11.05 16.16
C PHE A 238 -5.75 -10.65 17.08
N LYS A 239 -7.00 -10.90 16.69
CA LYS A 239 -8.22 -10.67 17.50
C LYS A 239 -8.26 -9.30 18.16
N THR A 240 -7.85 -8.26 17.42
CA THR A 240 -7.83 -6.89 17.95
C THR A 240 -9.22 -6.27 18.03
N ASP A 241 -10.23 -6.91 17.45
CA ASP A 241 -11.60 -6.40 17.32
C ASP A 241 -11.63 -4.99 16.70
N GLY A 242 -10.64 -4.68 15.84
CA GLY A 242 -10.59 -3.44 15.06
C GLY A 242 -11.72 -3.37 14.06
N ARG A 243 -12.24 -2.16 13.83
CA ARG A 243 -13.34 -1.93 12.89
C ARG A 243 -13.02 -0.76 11.95
N GLN A 244 -12.62 -1.14 10.74
CA GLN A 244 -12.18 -0.22 9.69
C GLN A 244 -13.02 1.06 9.57
N SER A 245 -12.38 2.17 9.92
CA SER A 245 -12.87 3.50 9.60
C SER A 245 -12.80 3.74 8.09
N ARG A 246 -13.67 4.60 7.55
CA ARG A 246 -13.79 4.79 6.08
C ARG A 246 -14.12 6.22 5.67
N LEU A 247 -13.73 6.59 4.46
CA LEU A 247 -14.10 7.86 3.86
C LEU A 247 -15.57 7.85 3.40
N VAL A 248 -16.19 9.03 3.43
CA VAL A 248 -17.56 9.25 3.01
C VAL A 248 -17.59 10.47 2.09
N ASP A 249 -18.07 10.29 0.87
CA ASP A 249 -18.40 11.40 -0.02
C ASP A 249 -19.76 12.00 0.40
N PHE A 250 -19.80 13.30 0.69
CA PHE A 250 -21.05 14.00 1.02
C PHE A 250 -21.91 14.32 -0.21
N LYS A 251 -21.31 14.33 -1.40
CA LYS A 251 -21.97 14.64 -2.66
C LYS A 251 -22.58 13.40 -3.31
N SER A 252 -22.11 12.20 -2.94
CA SER A 252 -22.67 10.95 -3.47
C SER A 252 -23.93 10.54 -2.67
N PRO A 253 -25.02 10.15 -3.36
CA PRO A 253 -26.13 9.48 -2.67
C PRO A 253 -25.64 8.18 -2.02
N PRO A 254 -26.28 7.71 -0.92
CA PRO A 254 -25.96 6.42 -0.34
C PRO A 254 -26.11 5.35 -1.42
N VAL A 255 -25.01 4.69 -1.79
CA VAL A 255 -25.07 3.57 -2.72
C VAL A 255 -25.69 2.41 -1.94
N ASN A 256 -26.91 2.00 -2.30
CA ASN A 256 -27.38 0.68 -1.93
C ASN A 256 -26.40 -0.32 -2.56
N PRO A 257 -25.71 -1.17 -1.77
CA PRO A 257 -24.81 -2.15 -2.33
C PRO A 257 -25.65 -3.08 -3.21
N ASN A 258 -25.61 -2.86 -4.52
CA ASN A 258 -26.18 -3.79 -5.47
C ASN A 258 -25.07 -4.82 -5.75
N PRO A 259 -25.21 -6.07 -5.27
CA PRO A 259 -24.20 -7.11 -5.49
C PRO A 259 -24.02 -7.48 -6.97
N ILE A 260 -24.86 -6.94 -7.86
CA ILE A 260 -24.87 -7.18 -9.31
C ILE A 260 -24.26 -5.99 -10.09
N ALA A 261 -23.81 -4.92 -9.41
CA ALA A 261 -23.24 -3.76 -10.10
C ALA A 261 -22.04 -4.15 -10.98
N THR A 262 -22.15 -3.85 -12.28
CA THR A 262 -21.20 -4.28 -13.31
C THR A 262 -19.95 -3.41 -13.41
N SER A 263 -19.99 -2.18 -12.88
CA SER A 263 -18.81 -1.32 -12.77
C SER A 263 -18.45 -1.11 -11.30
N LYS A 264 -17.24 -1.54 -10.94
CA LYS A 264 -16.66 -1.31 -9.61
C LYS A 264 -15.99 0.06 -9.49
N ILE A 265 -15.84 0.79 -10.59
CA ILE A 265 -15.13 2.08 -10.61
C ILE A 265 -15.96 3.11 -9.86
N LYS A 266 -15.41 3.62 -8.76
CA LYS A 266 -16.06 4.68 -7.97
C LYS A 266 -15.87 6.03 -8.65
N LYS A 267 -16.94 6.83 -8.65
CA LYS A 267 -16.94 8.21 -9.13
C LYS A 267 -17.14 9.14 -7.94
N GLY A 268 -16.41 10.25 -7.90
CA GLY A 268 -16.50 11.25 -6.83
C GLY A 268 -15.23 11.31 -5.98
N PHE A 269 -15.37 11.75 -4.74
CA PHE A 269 -14.26 11.86 -3.79
C PHE A 269 -13.61 10.50 -3.52
N VAL A 270 -14.43 9.52 -3.13
CA VAL A 270 -13.95 8.20 -2.71
C VAL A 270 -13.62 7.39 -3.95
N GLN A 271 -12.41 6.85 -3.97
CA GLN A 271 -11.84 6.14 -5.11
C GLN A 271 -11.43 4.73 -4.71
N ASN A 272 -11.55 3.79 -5.65
CA ASN A 272 -11.05 2.43 -5.51
C ASN A 272 -9.65 2.25 -6.16
N PHE A 273 -9.30 3.09 -7.12
CA PHE A 273 -7.95 3.17 -7.68
C PHE A 273 -7.05 4.08 -6.83
N GLY A 274 -5.73 3.88 -6.95
CA GLY A 274 -4.74 4.55 -6.10
C GLY A 274 -4.65 3.94 -4.70
N THR A 275 -5.00 2.67 -4.54
CA THR A 275 -5.13 1.96 -3.26
C THR A 275 -3.96 1.03 -2.98
N LEU A 276 -2.84 1.18 -3.70
CA LEU A 276 -1.65 0.35 -3.52
C LEU A 276 -1.16 0.37 -2.07
N SER A 277 -0.40 -0.63 -1.65
CA SER A 277 0.24 -0.64 -0.34
C SER A 277 1.21 0.53 -0.24
N GLY A 278 1.13 1.32 0.83
CA GLY A 278 1.89 2.56 1.01
C GLY A 278 3.39 2.38 1.24
N VAL A 279 3.90 1.15 1.13
CA VAL A 279 5.33 0.78 1.26
C VAL A 279 5.93 0.21 -0.02
N SER A 280 5.14 0.15 -1.08
CA SER A 280 5.41 -0.71 -2.23
C SER A 280 5.55 0.07 -3.55
N ASN A 281 5.57 1.40 -3.47
CA ASN A 281 5.50 2.30 -4.61
C ASN A 281 6.87 2.72 -5.14
N HIS A 282 7.98 2.37 -4.46
CA HIS A 282 9.32 2.61 -5.00
C HIS A 282 9.50 1.94 -6.38
N ASN A 283 10.27 2.59 -7.25
CA ASN A 283 10.49 2.08 -8.62
C ASN A 283 11.21 0.74 -8.64
N SER A 284 12.08 0.44 -7.66
CA SER A 284 12.83 -0.81 -7.55
C SER A 284 12.00 -2.02 -7.07
N THR A 285 10.73 -1.80 -6.71
CA THR A 285 9.81 -2.84 -6.23
C THR A 285 9.00 -3.46 -7.36
N THR A 286 8.95 -4.80 -7.39
CA THR A 286 8.00 -5.56 -8.22
C THR A 286 6.70 -5.73 -7.46
N LEU A 287 5.65 -5.05 -7.92
CA LEU A 287 4.35 -5.03 -7.29
C LEU A 287 3.41 -6.08 -7.90
N VAL A 288 2.81 -6.90 -7.04
CA VAL A 288 2.02 -8.07 -7.44
C VAL A 288 0.56 -7.95 -7.01
N ALA A 289 -0.35 -7.91 -7.99
CA ALA A 289 -1.80 -8.01 -7.75
C ALA A 289 -2.30 -9.46 -7.75
N GLY A 290 -3.55 -9.65 -7.35
CA GLY A 290 -4.24 -10.94 -7.39
C GLY A 290 -5.37 -10.97 -8.41
N PHE A 291 -5.58 -12.13 -9.04
CA PHE A 291 -6.74 -12.38 -9.90
C PHE A 291 -7.36 -13.76 -9.65
N ASP A 292 -8.58 -13.93 -10.13
CA ASP A 292 -9.33 -15.18 -10.04
C ASP A 292 -9.05 -16.10 -11.24
N ALA A 293 -8.69 -17.35 -10.95
CA ALA A 293 -8.22 -18.32 -11.95
C ALA A 293 -9.28 -18.71 -13.00
N VAL A 294 -10.56 -18.65 -12.64
CA VAL A 294 -11.66 -19.07 -13.54
C VAL A 294 -12.13 -17.92 -14.41
N THR A 295 -12.31 -16.75 -13.80
CA THR A 295 -12.87 -15.58 -14.46
C THR A 295 -11.80 -14.72 -15.13
N ASN A 296 -10.53 -14.90 -14.77
CA ASN A 296 -9.42 -14.05 -15.19
C ASN A 296 -9.66 -12.56 -14.89
N LYS A 297 -10.42 -12.27 -13.83
CA LYS A 297 -10.69 -10.91 -13.36
C LYS A 297 -9.84 -10.62 -12.12
N PRO A 298 -9.42 -9.36 -11.93
CA PRO A 298 -8.78 -8.95 -10.68
C PRO A 298 -9.64 -9.34 -9.49
N ALA A 299 -9.00 -9.77 -8.40
CA ALA A 299 -9.72 -10.04 -7.15
C ALA A 299 -10.31 -8.74 -6.59
N ASP A 300 -11.47 -8.84 -5.95
CA ASP A 300 -12.30 -7.70 -5.56
C ASP A 300 -11.60 -6.73 -4.62
N TYR A 301 -10.75 -7.25 -3.74
CA TYR A 301 -9.97 -6.47 -2.79
C TYR A 301 -8.59 -6.09 -3.33
N SER A 302 -8.12 -6.67 -4.44
CA SER A 302 -6.75 -6.47 -4.94
C SER A 302 -6.52 -5.03 -5.34
N SER A 303 -5.73 -4.33 -4.55
CA SER A 303 -5.43 -2.91 -4.75
C SER A 303 -4.83 -2.62 -6.13
N ALA A 304 -5.10 -1.41 -6.63
CA ALA A 304 -4.66 -0.93 -7.94
C ALA A 304 -4.01 0.45 -7.85
N GLY A 305 -3.13 0.75 -8.82
CA GLY A 305 -2.55 2.09 -8.98
C GLY A 305 -3.62 3.13 -9.33
N ASN A 306 -3.25 4.41 -9.36
CA ASN A 306 -4.19 5.49 -9.66
C ASN A 306 -4.68 5.43 -11.13
N ILE A 307 -5.86 5.99 -11.45
CA ILE A 307 -6.28 6.28 -12.83
C ILE A 307 -5.89 7.72 -13.14
N SER A 308 -4.61 7.97 -13.32
CA SER A 308 -4.15 9.21 -13.93
C SER A 308 -3.48 8.87 -15.27
N ASN A 309 -3.65 9.77 -16.23
CA ASN A 309 -2.91 9.76 -17.50
C ASN A 309 -1.48 10.31 -17.35
N ILE A 310 -1.05 10.57 -16.11
CA ILE A 310 0.31 11.03 -15.80
C ILE A 310 1.18 9.77 -15.73
N ILE A 311 2.24 9.75 -16.54
CA ILE A 311 3.15 8.61 -16.75
C ILE A 311 3.87 8.18 -15.45
N GLU A 312 3.85 9.01 -14.41
CA GLU A 312 4.64 8.88 -13.19
C GLU A 312 3.96 8.07 -12.07
N ASP A 313 2.66 7.79 -12.14
CA ASP A 313 1.98 7.04 -11.08
C ASP A 313 2.33 5.54 -11.12
N LYS A 314 2.82 4.99 -10.00
CA LYS A 314 3.11 3.56 -9.87
C LYS A 314 1.87 2.72 -10.22
N LYS A 315 2.07 1.72 -11.06
CA LYS A 315 1.10 0.68 -11.38
C LYS A 315 1.57 -0.67 -10.86
N VAL A 316 0.63 -1.60 -10.79
CA VAL A 316 0.93 -3.02 -10.58
C VAL A 316 1.81 -3.50 -11.74
N ASN A 317 2.87 -4.25 -11.43
CA ASN A 317 3.77 -4.75 -12.46
C ASN A 317 3.30 -6.08 -13.07
N ILE A 318 2.76 -6.96 -12.23
CA ILE A 318 2.31 -8.29 -12.61
C ILE A 318 1.17 -8.72 -11.66
N SER A 319 0.35 -9.67 -12.09
CA SER A 319 -0.67 -10.29 -11.26
C SER A 319 -0.43 -11.79 -11.16
N ALA A 320 -0.84 -12.40 -10.06
CA ALA A 320 -0.82 -13.85 -9.88
C ALA A 320 -2.18 -14.40 -9.43
N ILE A 321 -2.41 -15.69 -9.65
CA ILE A 321 -3.63 -16.36 -9.17
C ILE A 321 -3.71 -16.22 -7.65
N LEU A 322 -4.86 -15.74 -7.21
CA LEU A 322 -5.17 -15.49 -5.81
C LEU A 322 -6.50 -16.12 -5.37
N GLU A 323 -7.41 -16.30 -6.31
CA GLU A 323 -8.69 -16.99 -6.10
C GLU A 323 -8.78 -18.20 -7.05
N ARG A 324 -9.34 -19.32 -6.58
CA ARG A 324 -9.54 -20.51 -7.43
C ARG A 324 -10.83 -20.40 -8.24
N SER A 325 -11.87 -19.80 -7.66
CA SER A 325 -13.10 -19.43 -8.35
C SER A 325 -13.87 -18.40 -7.51
N PRO A 326 -14.91 -17.74 -8.07
CA PRO A 326 -15.78 -16.85 -7.30
C PRO A 326 -16.45 -17.50 -6.08
N SER A 327 -16.63 -18.83 -6.10
CA SER A 327 -17.22 -19.61 -5.00
C SER A 327 -16.19 -20.34 -4.14
N GLN A 328 -14.95 -20.46 -4.62
CA GLN A 328 -13.84 -21.08 -3.91
C GLN A 328 -12.71 -20.06 -3.79
N GLN A 329 -12.94 -19.11 -2.89
CA GLN A 329 -11.93 -18.11 -2.60
C GLN A 329 -10.68 -18.75 -1.98
N CYS A 330 -9.56 -18.05 -2.10
CA CYS A 330 -8.23 -18.32 -1.56
C CYS A 330 -7.41 -19.42 -2.25
N VAL A 331 -6.09 -19.35 -2.04
CA VAL A 331 -5.12 -20.37 -2.45
C VAL A 331 -4.71 -21.27 -1.28
N LEU A 332 -4.28 -22.50 -1.61
CA LEU A 332 -3.74 -23.42 -0.62
C LEU A 332 -2.25 -23.15 -0.39
N ALA A 333 -1.86 -23.03 0.87
CA ALA A 333 -0.48 -22.96 1.29
C ALA A 333 -0.08 -24.15 2.16
N ALA A 334 1.18 -24.56 2.02
CA ALA A 334 1.77 -25.60 2.84
C ALA A 334 2.18 -25.05 4.21
N GLY A 335 1.81 -25.77 5.26
CA GLY A 335 2.30 -25.55 6.61
C GLY A 335 3.77 -25.96 6.72
N VAL A 336 4.58 -25.12 7.36
CA VAL A 336 6.04 -25.28 7.42
C VAL A 336 6.53 -26.41 8.33
N LYS A 337 5.73 -26.88 9.29
CA LYS A 337 6.16 -27.85 10.32
C LYS A 337 5.38 -29.16 10.34
N SER A 338 4.13 -29.16 9.89
CA SER A 338 3.15 -30.23 10.15
C SER A 338 2.65 -30.94 8.90
N ARG A 339 3.21 -30.67 7.71
CA ARG A 339 2.66 -31.11 6.40
C ARG A 339 1.17 -30.75 6.22
N SER A 340 0.67 -29.79 6.99
CA SER A 340 -0.71 -29.34 6.94
C SER A 340 -0.93 -28.42 5.73
N LEU A 341 -2.19 -28.21 5.38
CA LEU A 341 -2.59 -27.20 4.42
C LEU A 341 -3.35 -26.09 5.14
N SER A 342 -3.15 -24.86 4.71
CA SER A 342 -3.91 -23.71 5.16
C SER A 342 -4.42 -22.94 3.96
N ILE A 343 -5.57 -22.31 4.15
CA ILE A 343 -6.18 -21.45 3.14
C ILE A 343 -5.64 -20.03 3.38
N LEU A 344 -5.06 -19.41 2.36
CA LEU A 344 -4.56 -18.04 2.43
C LEU A 344 -5.31 -17.13 1.46
N ASN A 345 -5.73 -15.99 1.99
CA ASN A 345 -6.39 -14.92 1.26
C ASN A 345 -5.51 -13.67 1.24
N GLY A 346 -5.65 -12.83 0.20
CA GLY A 346 -4.96 -11.55 0.10
C GLY A 346 -3.73 -11.59 -0.79
N THR A 347 -3.42 -10.46 -1.42
CA THR A 347 -2.30 -10.28 -2.36
C THR A 347 -0.93 -10.68 -1.80
N SER A 348 -0.80 -10.76 -0.47
CA SER A 348 0.31 -11.39 0.25
C SER A 348 0.62 -12.83 -0.20
N SER A 349 -0.37 -13.54 -0.73
CA SER A 349 -0.24 -14.91 -1.26
C SER A 349 0.13 -14.96 -2.75
N ALA A 350 -0.09 -13.86 -3.48
CA ALA A 350 0.30 -13.70 -4.88
C ALA A 350 1.81 -13.39 -5.02
N ALA A 351 2.34 -12.50 -4.17
CA ALA A 351 3.76 -12.11 -4.14
C ALA A 351 4.76 -13.30 -4.07
N PRO A 352 4.57 -14.34 -3.23
CA PRO A 352 5.49 -15.47 -3.17
C PRO A 352 5.49 -16.33 -4.44
N LEU A 353 4.39 -16.37 -5.21
CA LEU A 353 4.34 -17.07 -6.50
C LEU A 353 5.30 -16.42 -7.50
N VAL A 354 5.23 -15.09 -7.63
CA VAL A 354 6.16 -14.31 -8.46
C VAL A 354 7.59 -14.44 -7.96
N THR A 355 7.79 -14.41 -6.64
CA THR A 355 9.12 -14.57 -6.03
C THR A 355 9.77 -15.90 -6.43
N ARG A 356 9.01 -17.00 -6.34
CA ARG A 356 9.50 -18.34 -6.71
C ARG A 356 9.88 -18.39 -8.19
N GLU A 357 9.04 -17.85 -9.07
CA GLU A 357 9.32 -17.87 -10.50
C GLU A 357 10.49 -16.96 -10.89
N LEU A 358 10.67 -15.80 -10.24
CA LEU A 358 11.88 -14.99 -10.41
C LEU A 358 13.14 -15.74 -9.95
N ALA A 359 13.09 -16.42 -8.81
CA ALA A 359 14.24 -17.19 -8.30
C ALA A 359 14.63 -18.31 -9.27
N LYS A 360 13.66 -19.03 -9.84
CA LYS A 360 13.91 -20.01 -10.91
C LYS A 360 14.54 -19.37 -12.14
N LYS A 361 14.05 -18.22 -12.57
CA LYS A 361 14.57 -17.50 -13.74
C LYS A 361 16.01 -17.01 -13.51
N PHE A 362 16.31 -16.49 -12.32
CA PHE A 362 17.69 -16.11 -11.95
C PHE A 362 18.65 -17.30 -11.98
N TYR A 363 18.17 -18.50 -11.63
CA TYR A 363 18.97 -19.72 -11.66
C TYR A 363 19.14 -20.30 -13.07
N LYS A 364 18.07 -20.35 -13.87
CA LYS A 364 18.06 -21.05 -15.16
C LYS A 364 18.55 -20.22 -16.35
N LEU A 365 18.43 -18.88 -16.29
CA LEU A 365 18.76 -18.02 -17.42
C LEU A 365 20.22 -17.56 -17.38
N ALA A 366 20.78 -17.26 -18.56
CA ALA A 366 22.10 -16.67 -18.67
C ALA A 366 22.18 -15.34 -17.87
N PRO A 367 23.25 -15.09 -17.10
CA PRO A 367 23.39 -13.87 -16.30
C PRO A 367 23.19 -12.56 -17.10
N THR A 368 23.65 -12.53 -18.36
CA THR A 368 23.48 -11.38 -19.26
C THR A 368 22.01 -11.07 -19.56
N LEU A 369 21.19 -12.11 -19.74
CA LEU A 369 19.76 -11.95 -19.98
C LEU A 369 19.01 -11.45 -18.74
N VAL A 370 19.38 -11.99 -17.57
CA VAL A 370 18.84 -11.52 -16.28
C VAL A 370 19.20 -10.05 -16.06
N GLN A 371 20.46 -9.68 -16.28
CA GLN A 371 20.95 -8.32 -16.10
C GLN A 371 20.26 -7.33 -17.04
N ALA A 372 19.99 -7.72 -18.29
CA ALA A 372 19.28 -6.88 -19.27
C ALA A 372 17.86 -6.49 -18.81
N GLN A 373 17.24 -7.26 -17.91
CA GLN A 373 15.90 -6.99 -17.38
C GLN A 373 15.91 -6.27 -16.03
N MET A 374 17.07 -5.86 -15.51
CA MET A 374 17.18 -5.19 -14.22
C MET A 374 16.36 -3.89 -14.16
N ALA A 375 16.39 -3.08 -15.23
CA ALA A 375 15.68 -1.80 -15.30
C ALA A 375 14.14 -1.94 -15.23
N THR A 376 13.61 -3.13 -15.54
CA THR A 376 12.17 -3.43 -15.47
C THR A 376 11.81 -4.24 -14.22
N ASN A 377 12.69 -4.25 -13.21
CA ASN A 377 12.61 -5.13 -12.04
C ASN A 377 12.41 -6.61 -12.41
N TYR A 378 13.05 -7.03 -13.51
CA TYR A 378 13.04 -8.39 -14.02
C TYR A 378 11.67 -8.88 -14.51
N VAL A 379 10.67 -8.01 -14.60
CA VAL A 379 9.32 -8.40 -15.02
C VAL A 379 9.29 -8.78 -16.50
N GLY A 380 10.23 -8.28 -17.31
CA GLY A 380 10.39 -8.71 -18.70
C GLY A 380 10.80 -10.19 -18.83
N LEU A 381 11.37 -10.81 -17.79
CA LEU A 381 11.69 -12.24 -17.82
C LEU A 381 10.46 -13.14 -17.90
N PHE A 382 9.25 -12.62 -17.65
CA PHE A 382 7.98 -13.33 -17.78
C PHE A 382 7.39 -13.30 -19.20
N GLU A 383 8.00 -12.58 -20.14
CA GLU A 383 7.53 -12.53 -21.52
C GLU A 383 7.76 -13.88 -22.23
N GLU A 384 6.78 -14.32 -23.03
CA GLU A 384 6.76 -15.66 -23.65
C GLU A 384 8.03 -15.98 -24.44
N LYS A 385 8.60 -14.98 -25.13
CA LYS A 385 9.83 -15.13 -25.93
C LYS A 385 11.07 -15.49 -25.09
N ILE A 386 11.08 -15.13 -23.81
CA ILE A 386 12.16 -15.46 -22.87
C ILE A 386 11.82 -16.76 -22.11
N ALA A 387 10.54 -17.04 -21.89
CA ALA A 387 10.08 -18.26 -21.23
C ALA A 387 10.44 -19.53 -22.03
N SER A 388 10.43 -19.49 -23.36
CA SER A 388 10.79 -20.62 -24.22
C SER A 388 12.25 -21.08 -24.06
N ALA A 389 13.18 -20.16 -23.78
CA ALA A 389 14.60 -20.43 -23.58
C ALA A 389 14.91 -21.30 -22.33
N ILE A 390 13.94 -21.43 -21.41
CA ILE A 390 14.06 -22.25 -20.20
C ILE A 390 13.80 -23.74 -20.50
N SER A 391 13.03 -24.06 -21.55
CA SER A 391 12.60 -25.43 -21.84
C SER A 391 13.68 -26.33 -22.47
N GLU A 392 14.77 -25.75 -22.97
CA GLU A 392 15.83 -26.49 -23.67
C GLU A 392 16.97 -27.00 -22.76
N SER A 393 17.03 -26.60 -21.48
CA SER A 393 18.17 -26.88 -20.59
C SER A 393 17.92 -27.91 -19.46
N ASP A 394 16.74 -28.52 -19.38
CA ASP A 394 16.36 -29.45 -18.31
C ASP A 394 16.97 -30.86 -18.50
N GLY A 395 18.26 -30.99 -18.17
CA GLY A 395 19.01 -32.26 -18.15
C GLY A 395 19.21 -32.90 -16.77
N ILE A 396 18.79 -32.26 -15.66
CA ILE A 396 19.19 -32.69 -14.30
C ILE A 396 18.00 -32.99 -13.35
N PHE A 397 16.77 -32.58 -13.69
CA PHE A 397 15.55 -33.09 -13.05
C PHE A 397 14.76 -33.90 -14.07
N ASN A 398 14.96 -35.22 -14.06
CA ASN A 398 14.50 -36.12 -15.11
C ASN A 398 12.98 -36.42 -15.01
N LYS A 399 12.31 -36.29 -16.17
CA LYS A 399 11.15 -37.09 -16.64
C LYS A 399 10.09 -37.48 -15.59
N GLY A 400 9.21 -36.54 -15.27
CA GLY A 400 7.92 -36.84 -14.65
C GLY A 400 6.95 -35.65 -14.74
N ASN A 401 6.07 -35.64 -15.75
CA ASN A 401 4.89 -34.76 -15.85
C ASN A 401 5.10 -33.22 -15.82
N ASP A 402 6.21 -32.70 -16.36
CA ASP A 402 6.51 -31.25 -16.37
C ASP A 402 5.76 -30.40 -17.43
N GLU A 403 5.08 -31.01 -18.40
CA GLU A 403 4.23 -30.24 -19.35
C GLU A 403 3.07 -29.53 -18.63
N ASN A 404 2.54 -30.12 -17.55
CA ASN A 404 1.51 -29.49 -16.74
C ASN A 404 2.06 -28.38 -15.84
N ILE A 405 3.30 -28.49 -15.34
CA ILE A 405 3.92 -27.50 -14.46
C ILE A 405 4.36 -26.25 -15.25
N THR A 406 4.83 -26.44 -16.48
CA THR A 406 5.20 -25.34 -17.38
C THR A 406 3.95 -24.61 -17.91
N ARG A 407 2.87 -25.35 -18.23
CA ARG A 407 1.56 -24.74 -18.50
C ARG A 407 0.99 -24.01 -17.28
N LEU A 408 1.05 -24.61 -16.08
CA LEU A 408 0.59 -23.95 -14.85
C LEU A 408 1.33 -22.64 -14.58
N GLY A 409 2.63 -22.53 -14.85
CA GLY A 409 3.39 -21.29 -14.71
C GLY A 409 2.85 -20.12 -15.55
N ASN A 410 2.40 -20.39 -16.78
CA ASN A 410 1.79 -19.39 -17.67
C ASN A 410 0.34 -19.05 -17.29
N PHE A 411 -0.39 -19.97 -16.64
CA PHE A 411 -1.72 -19.70 -16.09
C PHE A 411 -1.66 -18.97 -14.74
N LEU A 412 -0.57 -19.11 -13.99
CA LEU A 412 -0.43 -18.56 -12.64
C LEU A 412 -0.11 -17.07 -12.63
N LEU A 413 0.47 -16.51 -13.70
CA LEU A 413 0.98 -15.14 -13.77
C LEU A 413 0.50 -14.42 -15.02
N SER A 414 0.11 -13.16 -14.91
CA SER A 414 -0.37 -12.36 -16.04
C SER A 414 -0.16 -10.87 -15.84
N ARG A 415 0.09 -10.14 -16.93
CA ARG A 415 0.00 -8.66 -16.93
C ARG A 415 -1.39 -8.17 -17.36
N SER A 416 -2.24 -9.05 -17.87
CA SER A 416 -3.54 -8.71 -18.47
C SER A 416 -4.68 -8.66 -17.46
N TYR A 417 -4.51 -9.24 -16.26
CA TYR A 417 -5.57 -9.40 -15.26
C TYR A 417 -5.41 -8.41 -14.10
N ILE A 418 -5.17 -7.15 -14.46
CA ILE A 418 -5.10 -6.00 -13.56
C ILE A 418 -6.29 -5.10 -13.89
N TYR A 419 -6.82 -4.37 -12.90
CA TYR A 419 -7.85 -3.37 -13.16
C TYR A 419 -7.40 -2.36 -14.21
N GLN A 420 -8.18 -2.23 -15.28
CA GLN A 420 -7.98 -1.21 -16.31
C GLN A 420 -8.97 -0.05 -16.10
N PRO A 421 -8.55 1.20 -16.35
CA PRO A 421 -9.39 2.41 -16.29
C PRO A 421 -10.70 2.33 -17.08
#